data_AF-A0A4Z0A8S7-F1
#
_entry.id   AF-A0A4Z0A8S7-F1
#
_cell.length_a   1.000
_cell.length_b   1.000
_cell.length_c   1.000
_cell.angle_alpha   90.00
_cell.angle_beta   90.00
_cell.angle_gamma   90.00
#
_symmetry.space_group_name_H-M   'P 1'
#
loop_
_entity.id
_entity.type
_entity.pdbx_description
1 polymer ?
#
loop_
_entity_poly.entity_id
_entity_poly.type
_entity_poly.pdbx_seq_one_letter_code
_entity_poly.pdbx_strand_id
1 'polypeptide(L)'
;MYQDLKELLYAWVVARSDEGLGYVRGTSKIAAMILVNMPAMQGFVVMRNLLERHCLRSFYGGMATKDEVEAYYRIFDTLLADGMPKIYFNFKQHQISPAAYLPEWILPLFLDHLPFEACARIDKSFLIFSEDKTKPP
;
A
#
# COMPACT_ATOMS: atom_id res chain seq x y z
N MET A 1 -3.07 5.78 -21.86
CA MET A 1 -3.37 5.75 -20.41
C MET A 1 -4.15 4.52 -19.97
N TYR A 2 -5.34 4.21 -20.52
CA TYR A 2 -6.08 2.98 -20.11
C TYR A 2 -5.36 1.68 -20.49
N GLN A 3 -4.74 1.64 -21.66
CA GLN A 3 -3.94 0.52 -22.12
C GLN A 3 -2.70 0.32 -21.24
N ASP A 4 -1.95 1.40 -20.97
CA ASP A 4 -0.77 1.39 -20.09
C ASP A 4 -1.11 0.91 -18.67
N LEU A 5 -2.24 1.35 -18.13
CA LEU A 5 -2.73 0.92 -16.82
C LEU A 5 -3.04 -0.57 -16.80
N LYS A 6 -3.71 -1.09 -17.84
CA LYS A 6 -3.98 -2.52 -17.95
C LYS A 6 -2.69 -3.33 -18.03
N GLU A 7 -1.76 -2.92 -18.89
CA GLU A 7 -0.48 -3.59 -19.08
C GLU A 7 0.33 -3.63 -17.77
N LEU A 8 0.37 -2.51 -17.05
CA LEU A 8 1.02 -2.40 -15.75
C LEU A 8 0.41 -3.35 -14.71
N LEU A 9 -0.92 -3.41 -14.64
CA LEU A 9 -1.63 -4.29 -13.71
C LEU A 9 -1.50 -5.76 -14.08
N TYR A 10 -1.51 -6.11 -15.37
CA TYR A 10 -1.24 -7.47 -15.82
C TYR A 10 0.18 -7.90 -15.47
N ALA A 11 1.18 -7.05 -15.75
CA ALA A 11 2.56 -7.30 -15.36
C ALA A 11 2.70 -7.53 -13.85
N TRP A 12 1.98 -6.75 -13.03
CA TRP A 12 1.96 -6.91 -11.57
C TRP A 12 1.32 -8.21 -11.07
N VAL A 13 0.27 -8.69 -11.75
CA VAL A 13 -0.36 -9.98 -11.41
C VAL A 13 0.52 -11.14 -11.86
N VAL A 14 1.09 -11.08 -13.06
CA VAL A 14 2.00 -12.11 -13.60
C VAL A 14 3.28 -12.20 -12.77
N ALA A 15 3.85 -11.07 -12.33
CA ALA A 15 5.07 -11.08 -11.52
C ALA A 15 4.90 -11.77 -10.15
N ARG A 16 3.67 -11.99 -9.68
CA ARG A 16 3.36 -12.60 -8.39
C ARG A 16 2.57 -13.90 -8.49
N SER A 17 2.33 -14.38 -9.71
CA SER A 17 1.65 -15.66 -9.91
C SER A 17 2.47 -16.83 -9.35
N ASP A 18 3.80 -16.71 -9.36
CA ASP A 18 4.72 -17.71 -8.81
C ASP A 18 4.58 -17.85 -7.29
N GLU A 19 4.18 -16.77 -6.60
CA GLU A 19 3.89 -16.76 -5.16
C GLU A 19 2.43 -17.16 -4.85
N GLY A 20 1.63 -17.50 -5.88
CA GLY A 20 0.20 -17.79 -5.75
C GLY A 20 -0.67 -16.57 -5.41
N LEU A 21 -0.14 -15.35 -5.60
CA LEU A 21 -0.81 -14.11 -5.22
C LEU A 21 -1.52 -13.47 -6.41
N GLY A 22 -2.78 -13.08 -6.20
CA GLY A 22 -3.63 -12.47 -7.21
C GLY A 22 -3.66 -10.94 -7.19
N TYR A 23 -4.57 -10.38 -7.99
CA TYR A 23 -4.87 -8.95 -7.96
C TYR A 23 -5.48 -8.54 -6.61
N VAL A 24 -4.91 -7.50 -5.98
CA VAL A 24 -5.41 -6.95 -4.71
C VAL A 24 -6.19 -5.66 -4.98
N ARG A 25 -7.33 -5.47 -4.31
CA ARG A 25 -8.15 -4.26 -4.45
C ARG A 25 -7.35 -3.03 -4.00
N GLY A 26 -7.45 -1.93 -4.75
CA GLY A 26 -6.70 -0.69 -4.49
C GLY A 26 -5.42 -0.53 -5.33
N THR A 27 -4.86 -1.63 -5.83
CA THR A 27 -3.68 -1.64 -6.70
C THR A 27 -3.83 -0.75 -7.95
N SER A 28 -5.01 -0.75 -8.57
CA SER A 28 -5.29 0.09 -9.75
C SER A 28 -5.15 1.58 -9.50
N LYS A 29 -5.45 2.05 -8.28
CA LYS A 29 -5.34 3.47 -7.91
C LYS A 29 -3.87 3.89 -7.78
N ILE A 30 -3.06 3.04 -7.15
CA ILE A 30 -1.60 3.23 -7.04
C ILE A 30 -0.98 3.23 -8.45
N ALA A 31 -1.31 2.23 -9.26
CA ALA A 31 -0.84 2.13 -10.64
C ALA A 31 -1.22 3.36 -11.48
N ALA A 32 -2.45 3.85 -11.37
CA ALA A 32 -2.90 5.05 -12.06
C ALA A 32 -2.13 6.30 -11.62
N MET A 33 -1.90 6.48 -10.32
CA MET A 33 -1.15 7.61 -9.80
C MET A 33 0.30 7.61 -10.30
N ILE A 34 0.97 6.46 -10.27
CA ILE A 34 2.34 6.33 -10.77
C ILE A 34 2.42 6.66 -12.27
N LEU A 35 1.45 6.17 -13.05
CA LEU A 35 1.38 6.43 -14.51
C LEU A 35 1.10 7.89 -14.88
N VAL A 36 0.55 8.70 -13.97
CA VAL A 36 0.40 10.14 -14.18
C VAL A 36 1.76 10.84 -14.08
N ASN A 37 2.69 10.31 -13.29
CA ASN A 37 4.00 10.91 -13.05
C ASN A 37 5.12 10.35 -13.94
N MET A 38 5.01 9.11 -14.44
CA MET A 38 6.06 8.47 -15.24
C MET A 38 5.55 7.43 -16.25
N PRO A 39 6.38 7.03 -17.25
CA PRO A 39 6.03 5.99 -18.21
C PRO A 39 5.87 4.60 -17.57
N ALA A 40 5.05 3.74 -18.18
CA ALA A 40 4.67 2.43 -17.64
C ALA A 40 5.85 1.52 -17.23
N MET A 41 6.93 1.49 -18.02
CA MET A 41 8.11 0.66 -17.72
C MET A 41 8.80 1.07 -16.41
N GLN A 42 9.00 2.37 -16.20
CA GLN A 42 9.58 2.89 -14.96
C GLN A 42 8.57 2.79 -13.81
N GLY A 43 7.30 3.05 -14.10
CA GLY A 43 6.20 2.93 -13.16
C GLY A 43 6.06 1.54 -12.56
N PHE A 44 6.31 0.48 -13.34
CA PHE A 44 6.30 -0.90 -12.84
C PHE A 44 7.36 -1.13 -11.77
N VAL A 45 8.59 -0.65 -12.00
CA VAL A 45 9.69 -0.81 -11.05
C VAL A 45 9.40 -0.06 -9.76
N VAL A 46 8.91 1.18 -9.86
CA VAL A 46 8.53 1.99 -8.69
C VAL A 46 7.38 1.32 -7.93
N MET A 47 6.34 0.87 -8.64
CA MET A 47 5.18 0.21 -8.05
C MET A 47 5.59 -1.07 -7.31
N ARG A 48 6.43 -1.91 -7.92
CA ARG A 48 6.94 -3.13 -7.29
C ARG A 48 7.74 -2.79 -6.03
N ASN A 49 8.70 -1.87 -6.13
CA ASN A 49 9.53 -1.47 -4.99
C ASN A 49 8.72 -0.86 -3.85
N LEU A 50 7.63 -0.16 -4.16
CA LEU A 50 6.69 0.39 -3.19
C LEU A 50 5.92 -0.73 -2.48
N LEU A 51 5.30 -1.64 -3.25
CA LEU A 51 4.46 -2.71 -2.73
C LEU A 51 5.24 -3.84 -2.04
N GLU A 52 6.53 -4.00 -2.36
CA GLU A 52 7.41 -4.98 -1.70
C GLU A 52 8.01 -4.49 -0.38
N ARG A 53 7.72 -3.25 0.06
CA ARG A 53 8.14 -2.77 1.38
C ARG A 53 7.48 -3.58 2.49
N HIS A 54 8.23 -3.87 3.56
CA HIS A 54 7.82 -4.78 4.66
C HIS A 54 6.34 -4.69 5.07
N CYS A 55 5.82 -3.48 5.34
CA CYS A 55 4.41 -3.32 5.71
C CYS A 55 3.46 -3.72 4.57
N LEU A 56 3.62 -3.15 3.38
CA LEU A 56 2.74 -3.41 2.24
C LEU A 56 2.87 -4.86 1.75
N ARG A 57 4.07 -5.43 1.79
CA ARG A 57 4.29 -6.84 1.45
C ARG A 57 3.43 -7.76 2.32
N SER A 58 3.31 -7.48 3.61
CA SER A 58 2.42 -8.23 4.51
C SER A 58 0.95 -8.03 4.14
N PHE A 59 0.50 -6.80 3.83
CA PHE A 59 -0.90 -6.56 3.44
C PHE A 59 -1.26 -7.15 2.05
N TYR A 60 -0.28 -7.26 1.15
CA TYR A 60 -0.45 -7.80 -0.20
C TYR A 60 -0.13 -9.31 -0.31
N GLY A 61 0.45 -9.91 0.73
CA GLY A 61 0.89 -11.31 0.77
C GLY A 61 -0.22 -12.32 1.07
N GLY A 62 -1.49 -11.89 1.08
CA GLY A 62 -2.65 -12.78 1.23
C GLY A 62 -2.66 -13.59 2.53
N MET A 63 -3.07 -14.87 2.44
CA MET A 63 -3.20 -15.73 3.63
C MET A 63 -1.86 -16.11 4.27
N ALA A 64 -0.77 -16.11 3.52
CA ALA A 64 0.55 -16.50 4.01
C ALA A 64 1.16 -15.51 5.02
N THR A 65 0.69 -14.26 5.00
CA THR A 65 1.21 -13.14 5.82
C THR A 65 0.18 -12.65 6.84
N LYS A 66 -0.88 -13.43 7.08
CA LYS A 66 -1.98 -13.06 7.98
C LYS A 66 -1.48 -12.75 9.41
N ASP A 67 -0.53 -13.51 9.91
CA ASP A 67 0.02 -13.30 11.26
C ASP A 67 0.84 -12.00 11.37
N GLU A 68 1.53 -11.62 10.29
CA GLU A 68 2.24 -10.34 10.22
C GLU A 68 1.25 -9.17 10.19
N VAL A 69 0.19 -9.28 9.39
CA VAL A 69 -0.90 -8.30 9.33
C VAL A 69 -1.57 -8.13 10.70
N GLU A 70 -1.81 -9.23 11.42
CA GLU A 70 -2.36 -9.19 12.77
C GLU A 70 -1.39 -8.53 13.77
N ALA A 71 -0.08 -8.73 13.60
CA ALA A 71 0.91 -7.99 14.38
C ALA A 71 0.83 -6.48 14.11
N TYR A 72 0.70 -6.05 12.84
CA TYR A 72 0.51 -4.64 12.51
C TYR A 72 -0.78 -4.05 13.11
N TYR A 73 -1.88 -4.80 13.15
CA TYR A 73 -3.10 -4.34 13.82
C TYR A 73 -2.89 -4.09 15.30
N ARG A 74 -2.19 -5.00 16.00
CA ARG A 74 -1.88 -4.83 17.42
C ARG A 74 -0.98 -3.62 17.67
N ILE A 75 0.05 -3.44 16.85
CA ILE A 75 0.93 -2.26 16.93
C ILE A 75 0.12 -0.98 16.73
N PHE A 76 -0.77 -0.96 15.73
CA PHE A 76 -1.62 0.20 15.49
C PHE A 76 -2.56 0.48 16.66
N ASP A 77 -3.15 -0.56 17.26
CA ASP A 77 -4.02 -0.42 18.44
C ASP A 77 -3.26 0.23 19.62
N THR A 78 -2.02 -0.20 19.88
CA THR A 78 -1.16 0.41 20.91
C THR A 78 -0.85 1.87 20.59
N LEU A 79 -0.46 2.17 19.35
CA LEU A 79 -0.20 3.55 18.92
C LEU A 79 -1.45 4.44 19.00
N LEU A 80 -2.63 3.90 18.71
CA LEU A 80 -3.89 4.62 18.82
C LEU A 80 -4.24 4.90 20.28
N ALA A 81 -3.99 3.95 21.18
CA ALA A 81 -4.18 4.12 22.61
C ALA A 81 -3.24 5.21 23.17
N ASP A 82 -1.97 5.21 22.76
CA ASP A 82 -0.97 6.18 23.22
C ASP A 82 -1.20 7.58 22.65
N GLY A 83 -1.49 7.69 21.34
CA GLY A 83 -1.62 8.97 20.65
C GLY A 83 -3.01 9.60 20.77
N MET A 84 -4.07 8.80 20.78
CA MET A 84 -5.47 9.25 20.78
C MET A 84 -6.36 8.39 21.68
N PRO A 85 -6.14 8.40 23.01
CA PRO A 85 -6.81 7.48 23.94
C PRO A 85 -8.34 7.60 23.94
N LYS A 86 -8.89 8.80 23.68
CA LYS A 86 -10.35 9.00 23.58
C LYS A 86 -10.96 8.26 22.38
N ILE A 87 -10.28 8.25 21.25
CA ILE A 87 -10.74 7.57 20.03
C ILE A 87 -10.60 6.06 20.22
N TYR A 88 -9.46 5.61 20.75
CA TYR A 88 -9.26 4.21 21.09
C TYR A 88 -10.37 3.67 22.02
N PHE A 89 -10.71 4.41 23.07
CA PHE A 89 -11.77 4.03 23.99
C PHE A 89 -13.12 3.90 23.28
N ASN A 90 -13.50 4.87 22.44
CA ASN A 90 -14.74 4.78 21.65
C ASN A 90 -14.75 3.57 20.72
N PHE A 91 -13.63 3.29 20.02
CA PHE A 91 -13.53 2.13 19.14
C PHE A 91 -13.65 0.81 19.91
N LYS A 92 -13.04 0.71 21.09
CA LYS A 92 -13.20 -0.46 21.97
C LYS A 92 -14.63 -0.61 22.49
N GLN A 93 -15.31 0.48 22.86
CA GLN A 93 -16.73 0.43 23.27
C GLN A 93 -17.64 -0.07 22.16
N HIS A 94 -17.37 0.31 20.91
CA HIS A 94 -18.13 -0.12 19.74
C HIS A 94 -17.64 -1.43 19.10
N GLN A 95 -16.65 -2.11 19.70
CA GLN A 95 -16.04 -3.34 19.18
C GLN A 95 -15.50 -3.21 17.74
N ILE A 96 -15.00 -2.02 17.39
CA ILE A 96 -14.40 -1.76 16.08
C ILE A 96 -12.95 -2.24 16.11
N SER A 97 -12.67 -3.30 15.35
CA SER A 97 -11.30 -3.82 15.18
C SER A 97 -10.53 -3.03 14.12
N PRO A 98 -9.20 -2.83 14.27
CA PRO A 98 -8.35 -2.29 13.22
C PRO A 98 -8.48 -3.02 11.88
N ALA A 99 -8.78 -4.32 11.90
CA ALA A 99 -8.99 -5.09 10.67
C ALA A 99 -10.17 -4.58 9.81
N ALA A 100 -11.11 -3.83 10.40
CA ALA A 100 -12.29 -3.31 9.70
C ALA A 100 -12.01 -2.05 8.86
N TYR A 101 -11.00 -1.25 9.21
CA TYR A 101 -10.71 0.02 8.54
C TYR A 101 -9.28 0.13 8.02
N LEU A 102 -8.32 -0.49 8.70
CA LEU A 102 -6.90 -0.30 8.40
C LEU A 102 -6.49 -0.86 7.01
N PRO A 103 -6.99 -2.01 6.54
CA PRO A 103 -6.73 -2.47 5.16
C PRO A 103 -7.25 -1.51 4.11
N GLU A 104 -8.44 -0.95 4.31
CA GLU A 104 -9.03 0.02 3.37
C GLU A 104 -8.24 1.32 3.32
N TRP A 105 -7.48 1.64 4.37
CA TRP A 105 -6.60 2.80 4.39
C TRP A 105 -5.21 2.48 3.81
N ILE A 106 -4.62 1.35 4.17
CA ILE A 106 -3.24 1.00 3.81
C ILE A 106 -3.13 0.48 2.36
N LEU A 107 -4.07 -0.35 1.90
CA LEU A 107 -4.03 -0.93 0.55
C LEU A 107 -4.07 0.12 -0.56
N PRO A 108 -4.94 1.14 -0.52
CA PRO A 108 -4.85 2.24 -1.49
C PRO A 108 -3.88 3.32 -1.03
N LEU A 109 -2.99 3.12 -0.05
CA LEU A 109 -2.06 4.16 0.45
C LEU A 109 -2.74 5.48 0.81
N PHE A 110 -3.91 5.41 1.45
CA PHE A 110 -4.75 6.55 1.82
C PHE A 110 -5.21 7.41 0.64
N LEU A 111 -5.09 6.93 -0.60
CA LEU A 111 -5.52 7.67 -1.80
C LEU A 111 -7.01 7.98 -1.81
N ASP A 112 -7.80 7.22 -1.05
CA ASP A 112 -9.24 7.45 -0.92
C ASP A 112 -9.59 8.53 0.11
N HIS A 113 -8.61 8.93 0.94
CA HIS A 113 -8.81 9.87 2.05
C HIS A 113 -7.95 11.13 1.93
N LEU A 114 -6.99 11.17 1.00
CA LEU A 114 -6.09 12.30 0.80
C LEU A 114 -6.40 13.02 -0.52
N PRO A 115 -6.43 14.36 -0.53
CA PRO A 115 -6.48 15.12 -1.78
C PRO A 115 -5.21 14.83 -2.61
N PHE A 116 -5.35 14.83 -3.94
CA PHE A 116 -4.30 14.47 -4.90
C PHE A 116 -2.93 15.13 -4.61
N GLU A 117 -2.93 16.37 -4.11
CA GLU A 117 -1.69 17.08 -3.73
C GLU A 117 -0.94 16.49 -2.53
N ALA A 118 -1.65 15.87 -1.57
CA ALA A 118 -1.02 15.16 -0.47
C ALA A 118 -0.50 13.79 -0.93
N CYS A 119 -1.23 13.14 -1.83
CA CYS A 119 -0.81 11.90 -2.48
C CYS A 119 0.49 12.11 -3.28
N ALA A 120 0.59 13.19 -4.05
CA ALA A 120 1.79 13.55 -4.81
C ALA A 120 3.03 13.82 -3.94
N ARG A 121 2.84 14.32 -2.70
CA ARG A 121 3.95 14.52 -1.73
C ARG A 121 4.45 13.21 -1.17
N ILE A 122 3.53 12.31 -0.81
CA ILE A 122 3.83 10.95 -0.40
C ILE A 122 4.57 10.22 -1.53
N ASP A 123 4.07 10.35 -2.76
CA ASP A 123 4.67 9.79 -3.97
C ASP A 123 6.09 10.34 -4.21
N LYS A 124 6.31 11.65 -4.08
CA LYS A 124 7.68 12.23 -4.16
C LYS A 124 8.62 11.65 -3.12
N SER A 125 8.18 11.51 -1.87
CA SER A 125 9.04 10.90 -0.85
C SER A 125 9.37 9.45 -1.22
N PHE A 126 8.39 8.68 -1.67
CA PHE A 126 8.62 7.30 -2.11
C PHE A 126 9.51 7.20 -3.36
N LEU A 127 9.35 8.12 -4.30
CA LEU A 127 10.13 8.21 -5.54
C LEU A 127 11.60 8.51 -5.25
N ILE A 128 11.88 9.52 -4.42
CA ILE A 128 13.24 9.88 -4.01
C ILE A 128 13.92 8.70 -3.31
N PHE A 129 13.21 7.99 -2.44
CA PHE A 129 13.75 6.78 -1.79
C PHE A 129 13.92 5.59 -2.75
N SER A 130 13.20 5.55 -3.87
CA SER A 130 13.34 4.50 -4.87
C SER A 130 14.53 4.74 -5.82
N GLU A 131 14.84 6.00 -6.12
CA GLU A 131 16.04 6.37 -6.91
C GLU A 131 17.34 6.02 -6.17
N ASP A 132 17.37 6.17 -4.85
CA ASP A 132 18.58 5.91 -4.04
C ASP A 132 19.01 4.42 -4.07
N LYS A 133 18.07 3.50 -4.33
CA LYS A 133 18.36 2.06 -4.50
C LYS A 133 18.75 1.66 -5.93
N THR A 134 18.76 2.58 -6.88
CA THR A 134 19.18 2.31 -8.27
C THR A 134 20.64 2.65 -8.54
N LYS A 135 21.36 3.26 -7.59
CA LYS A 135 22.82 3.34 -7.66
C LYS A 135 23.43 2.02 -7.18
N PRO A 136 24.17 1.29 -8.04
CA PRO A 136 25.05 0.24 -7.54
C PRO A 136 26.16 0.85 -6.65
N PRO A 137 26.73 0.08 -5.71
CA PRO A 137 27.86 0.51 -4.90
C PRO A 137 29.09 0.86 -5.75
#